data_AF-A0A7Y6UYS3-F1
#
_entry.id   AF-A0A7Y6UYS3-F1
#
_cell.length_a   1.000
_cell.length_b   1.000
_cell.length_c   1.000
_cell.angle_alpha   90.00
_cell.angle_beta   90.00
_cell.angle_gamma   90.00
#
_symmetry.space_group_name_H-M   'P 1'
#
loop_
_entity.id
_entity.type
_entity.pdbx_description
1 polymer ?
#
loop_
_entity_poly.entity_id
_entity_poly.type
_entity_poly.pdbx_seq_one_letter_code
_entity_poly.pdbx_strand_id
1 'polypeptide(L)'
;MMVILTNLATQPVHTIGATYTVIARSGQRGTEYDDPRQAAMAFYEACAEDHPFVLRNHANISCVVAVTRAGKKAVVPSGKSSSDFQSAYEILRNQEAEICPTSEVGDPSYTLPTHLLRCQRQDTGR
;
A
#
# COMPACT_ATOMS: atom_id res chain seq x y z
N MET A 1 27.65 14.01 25.55
CA MET A 1 26.51 14.26 24.65
C MET A 1 25.82 12.92 24.44
N MET A 2 24.71 12.66 25.14
CA MET A 2 24.09 11.34 25.22
C MET A 2 22.78 11.39 24.43
N VAL A 3 22.73 10.67 23.30
CA VAL A 3 21.54 10.58 22.45
C VAL A 3 20.68 9.44 22.98
N ILE A 4 19.57 9.77 23.61
CA ILE A 4 18.56 8.78 24.02
C ILE A 4 17.71 8.49 22.78
N LEU A 5 17.95 7.34 22.13
CA LEU A 5 17.06 6.79 21.13
C LEU A 5 15.86 6.16 21.85
N THR A 6 14.82 6.93 22.14
CA THR A 6 13.54 6.36 22.56
C THR A 6 12.87 5.70 21.35
N ASN A 7 13.14 4.41 21.16
CA ASN A 7 12.24 3.51 20.43
C ASN A 7 10.96 3.36 21.25
N LEU A 8 10.04 4.32 21.11
CA LEU A 8 8.65 4.15 21.51
C LEU A 8 8.01 3.21 20.48
N ALA A 9 8.15 1.91 20.73
CA ALA A 9 7.26 0.92 20.14
C ALA A 9 5.87 1.16 20.71
N THR A 10 5.11 2.07 20.10
CA THR A 10 3.69 2.24 20.37
C THR A 10 3.02 0.90 20.10
N GLN A 11 2.56 0.25 21.17
CA GLN A 11 1.65 -0.87 21.06
C GLN A 11 0.31 -0.28 20.59
N PRO A 12 -0.29 -0.79 19.51
CA PRO A 12 -1.60 -0.31 19.08
C PRO A 12 -2.61 -0.66 20.16
N VAL A 13 -3.29 0.37 20.65
CA VAL A 13 -4.49 0.25 21.47
C VAL A 13 -5.50 -0.53 20.63
N HIS A 14 -5.89 -1.73 21.08
CA HIS A 14 -6.92 -2.51 20.42
C HIS A 14 -8.27 -1.78 20.55
N THR A 15 -8.57 -0.93 19.58
CA THR A 15 -9.91 -0.43 19.28
C THR A 15 -10.78 -1.65 18.93
N ILE A 16 -11.94 -1.76 19.56
CA ILE A 16 -12.94 -2.82 19.32
C ILE A 16 -13.63 -2.52 17.98
N GLY A 17 -12.88 -2.58 16.89
CA GLY A 17 -13.27 -2.30 15.52
C GLY A 17 -12.45 -3.16 14.56
N ALA A 18 -12.90 -3.35 13.32
CA ALA A 18 -12.11 -4.06 12.33
C ALA A 18 -10.88 -3.22 11.95
N THR A 19 -9.67 -3.70 12.23
CA THR A 19 -8.43 -3.02 11.87
C THR A 19 -7.79 -3.66 10.64
N TYR A 20 -7.02 -2.89 9.90
CA TYR A 20 -6.25 -3.36 8.75
C TYR A 20 -4.76 -3.26 9.08
N THR A 21 -4.02 -4.34 8.87
CA THR A 21 -2.56 -4.34 8.98
C THR A 21 -1.96 -4.42 7.60
N VAL A 22 -1.26 -3.36 7.18
CA VAL A 22 -0.52 -3.34 5.92
C VAL A 22 0.92 -3.70 6.20
N ILE A 23 1.41 -4.77 5.58
CA ILE A 23 2.80 -5.17 5.62
C ILE A 23 3.40 -4.77 4.28
N ALA A 24 4.12 -3.65 4.27
CA ALA A 24 4.66 -3.04 3.05
C ALA A 24 5.86 -3.81 2.48
N ARG A 25 6.58 -4.54 3.35
CA ARG A 25 7.72 -5.39 3.01
C ARG A 25 7.72 -6.65 3.86
N SER A 26 7.97 -7.79 3.22
CA SER A 26 8.13 -9.06 3.93
C SER A 26 9.19 -8.94 5.04
N GLY A 27 8.89 -9.49 6.22
CA GLY A 27 9.78 -9.45 7.39
C GLY A 27 9.80 -8.13 8.16
N GLN A 28 9.02 -7.12 7.76
CA GLN A 28 8.81 -5.91 8.55
C GLN A 28 7.54 -5.98 9.41
N ARG A 29 7.53 -5.21 10.49
CA ARG A 29 6.33 -5.01 11.30
C ARG A 29 5.29 -4.28 10.44
N GLY A 30 4.08 -4.82 10.38
CA GLY A 30 2.97 -4.18 9.68
C GLY A 30 2.50 -2.92 10.40
N THR A 31 1.95 -1.98 9.62
CA THR A 31 1.30 -0.77 10.13
C THR A 31 -0.19 -1.02 10.25
N GLU A 32 -0.78 -0.68 11.39
CA GLU A 32 -2.20 -0.85 11.66
C GLU A 32 -2.98 0.43 11.33
N TYR A 33 -4.16 0.25 10.75
CA TYR A 33 -5.07 1.31 10.33
C TYR A 33 -6.50 0.95 10.75
N ASP A 34 -7.19 1.90 11.37
CA ASP A 34 -8.62 1.78 11.67
C ASP A 34 -9.50 2.16 10.45
N ASP A 35 -8.94 2.90 9.47
CA ASP A 35 -9.62 3.34 8.25
C ASP A 35 -9.22 2.49 7.03
N PRO A 36 -10.16 1.81 6.34
CA PRO A 36 -9.89 1.05 5.12
C PRO A 36 -9.28 1.90 4.00
N ARG A 37 -9.58 3.22 3.93
CA ARG A 37 -9.02 4.11 2.90
C ARG A 37 -7.53 4.35 3.11
N GLN A 38 -7.13 4.61 4.34
CA GLN A 38 -5.72 4.78 4.69
C GLN A 38 -4.93 3.49 4.46
N ALA A 39 -5.50 2.35 4.82
CA ALA A 39 -4.91 1.04 4.56
C ALA A 39 -4.75 0.77 3.05
N ALA A 40 -5.78 1.08 2.26
CA ALA A 40 -5.74 0.94 0.80
C ALA A 40 -4.67 1.83 0.18
N MET A 41 -4.54 3.09 0.63
CA MET A 41 -3.51 4.03 0.18
C MET A 41 -2.10 3.54 0.52
N ALA A 42 -1.87 3.10 1.76
CA ALA A 42 -0.57 2.55 2.16
C ALA A 42 -0.20 1.29 1.37
N PHE A 43 -1.17 0.40 1.12
CA PHE A 43 -0.95 -0.76 0.25
C PHE A 43 -0.69 -0.36 -1.20
N TYR A 44 -1.39 0.67 -1.69
CA TYR A 44 -1.24 1.22 -3.05
C TYR A 44 0.11 1.89 -3.28
N GLU A 45 0.65 2.59 -2.28
CA GLU A 45 1.97 3.24 -2.34
C GLU A 45 3.15 2.28 -2.14
N ALA A 46 2.94 1.14 -1.48
CA ALA A 46 4.01 0.17 -1.21
C ALA A 46 4.68 -0.35 -2.50
N CYS A 47 5.99 -0.59 -2.49
CA CYS A 47 6.66 -1.14 -3.67
C CYS A 47 6.14 -2.55 -3.99
N ALA A 48 5.76 -2.83 -5.25
CA ALA A 48 5.28 -4.16 -5.62
C ALA A 48 6.36 -5.26 -5.49
N GLU A 49 7.65 -4.90 -5.62
CA GLU A 49 8.78 -5.81 -5.45
C GLU A 49 8.97 -6.25 -3.99
N ASP A 50 8.49 -5.46 -3.03
CA ASP A 50 8.55 -5.77 -1.59
C ASP A 50 7.48 -6.80 -1.16
N HIS A 51 6.66 -7.26 -2.11
CA HIS A 51 5.56 -8.20 -1.92
C HIS A 51 4.59 -7.80 -0.79
N PRO A 52 4.01 -6.58 -0.83
CA PRO A 52 3.13 -6.13 0.23
C PRO A 52 1.86 -6.96 0.28
N PHE A 53 1.29 -7.07 1.48
CA PHE A 53 0.00 -7.69 1.72
C PHE A 53 -0.75 -7.01 2.86
N VAL A 54 -2.06 -7.20 2.88
CA VAL A 54 -2.96 -6.59 3.87
C VAL A 54 -3.73 -7.67 4.59
N LEU A 55 -3.68 -7.59 5.92
CA LEU A 55 -4.51 -8.36 6.81
C LEU A 55 -5.67 -7.49 7.29
N ARG A 56 -6.85 -8.06 7.41
CA ARG A 56 -7.97 -7.48 8.14
C ARG A 56 -8.15 -8.26 9.41
N ASN A 57 -8.01 -7.60 10.55
CA ASN A 57 -8.25 -8.16 11.87
C ASN A 57 -9.67 -7.79 12.28
N HIS A 58 -10.47 -8.79 12.63
CA HIS A 58 -11.82 -8.58 13.12
C HIS A 58 -12.10 -9.53 14.27
N ALA A 59 -12.43 -8.95 15.44
CA ALA A 59 -12.54 -9.67 16.70
C ALA A 59 -11.28 -10.49 16.99
N ASN A 60 -11.29 -11.79 16.68
CA ASN A 60 -10.21 -12.73 16.95
C ASN A 60 -9.70 -13.45 15.67
N ILE A 61 -10.06 -12.94 14.49
CA ILE A 61 -9.71 -13.55 13.20
C ILE A 61 -8.98 -12.53 12.34
N SER A 62 -7.83 -12.92 11.81
CA SER A 62 -7.09 -12.17 10.78
C SER A 62 -7.23 -12.87 9.45
N CYS A 63 -7.71 -12.16 8.42
CA CYS A 63 -7.78 -12.68 7.05
C CYS A 63 -6.97 -11.81 6.08
N VAL A 64 -6.37 -12.45 5.09
CA VAL A 64 -5.66 -11.74 4.02
C VAL A 64 -6.71 -11.16 3.06
N VAL A 65 -6.68 -9.84 2.88
CA VAL A 65 -7.63 -9.13 2.00
C VAL A 65 -6.97 -8.55 0.76
N ALA A 66 -5.65 -8.39 0.75
CA ALA A 66 -4.91 -8.01 -0.45
C ALA A 66 -3.49 -8.56 -0.42
N VAL A 67 -2.95 -8.88 -1.60
CA VAL A 67 -1.60 -9.42 -1.78
C VAL A 67 -0.97 -8.91 -3.06
N THR A 68 0.35 -8.93 -3.10
CA THR A 68 1.11 -8.71 -4.32
C THR A 68 1.66 -10.01 -4.84
N ARG A 69 1.24 -10.41 -6.04
CA ARG A 69 1.69 -11.64 -6.70
C ARG A 69 2.26 -11.32 -8.07
N ALA A 70 3.47 -11.80 -8.35
CA ALA A 70 4.17 -11.58 -9.62
C ALA A 70 4.23 -10.09 -10.03
N GLY A 71 4.55 -9.21 -9.08
CA GLY A 71 4.62 -7.75 -9.29
C GLY A 71 3.27 -7.06 -9.48
N LYS A 72 2.15 -7.78 -9.34
CA LYS A 72 0.80 -7.22 -9.47
C LYS A 72 0.08 -7.25 -8.13
N LYS A 73 -0.41 -6.08 -7.71
CA LYS A 73 -1.26 -5.93 -6.53
C LYS A 73 -2.68 -6.36 -6.85
N ALA A 74 -3.25 -7.22 -6.01
CA ALA A 74 -4.61 -7.71 -6.16
C ALA A 74 -5.31 -7.76 -4.81
N VAL A 75 -6.59 -7.39 -4.81
CA VAL A 75 -7.47 -7.58 -3.66
C VAL A 75 -7.99 -9.02 -3.71
N VAL A 76 -7.85 -9.75 -2.60
CA VAL A 76 -8.35 -11.12 -2.47
C VAL A 76 -9.83 -11.04 -2.09
N PRO A 77 -10.74 -11.66 -2.85
CA PRO A 77 -12.15 -11.70 -2.47
C PRO A 77 -12.30 -12.54 -1.20
N SER A 78 -12.49 -11.87 -0.07
CA SER A 78 -12.65 -12.50 1.25
C SER A 78 -14.02 -12.17 1.82
N GLY A 79 -15.06 -12.84 1.31
CA GLY A 79 -16.43 -12.78 1.84
C GLY A 79 -17.07 -11.38 1.87
N LYS A 80 -18.19 -11.23 2.60
CA LYS A 80 -18.98 -9.98 2.68
C LYS A 80 -18.23 -8.77 3.25
N SER A 81 -17.06 -8.98 3.85
CA SER A 81 -16.38 -7.99 4.67
C SER A 81 -15.15 -7.35 4.04
N SER A 82 -14.87 -7.65 2.76
CA SER A 82 -13.83 -7.00 1.97
C SER A 82 -14.33 -5.77 1.19
N SER A 83 -15.61 -5.39 1.31
CA SER A 83 -16.23 -4.35 0.48
C SER A 83 -15.58 -2.98 0.60
N ASP A 84 -15.23 -2.55 1.81
CA ASP A 84 -14.83 -1.15 2.04
C ASP A 84 -13.38 -0.90 1.61
N PHE A 85 -12.48 -1.81 1.97
CA PHE A 85 -11.10 -1.80 1.48
C PHE A 85 -11.05 -1.96 -0.04
N GLN A 86 -11.81 -2.90 -0.60
CA GLN A 86 -11.86 -3.13 -2.03
C GLN A 86 -12.37 -1.89 -2.78
N SER A 87 -13.45 -1.27 -2.30
CA SER A 87 -13.99 -0.05 -2.90
C SER A 87 -12.96 1.09 -2.85
N ALA A 88 -12.29 1.28 -1.71
CA ALA A 88 -11.25 2.30 -1.58
C ALA A 88 -10.07 2.04 -2.53
N TYR A 89 -9.62 0.80 -2.64
CA TYR A 89 -8.52 0.42 -3.53
C TYR A 89 -8.88 0.61 -5.01
N GLU A 90 -10.08 0.23 -5.43
CA GLU A 90 -10.54 0.45 -6.82
C GLU A 90 -10.71 1.94 -7.14
N ILE A 91 -11.14 2.77 -6.19
CA ILE A 91 -11.18 4.23 -6.39
C ILE A 91 -9.77 4.78 -6.67
N LEU A 92 -8.77 4.41 -5.85
CA LEU A 92 -7.39 4.84 -6.03
C LEU A 92 -6.83 4.38 -7.39
N ARG A 93 -7.08 3.11 -7.74
CA ARG A 93 -6.66 2.53 -9.01
C ARG A 93 -7.31 3.23 -10.21
N ASN A 94 -8.59 3.58 -10.12
CA ASN A 94 -9.32 4.26 -11.19
C ASN A 94 -8.92 5.74 -11.31
N GLN A 95 -8.58 6.40 -10.21
CA GLN A 95 -8.06 7.77 -10.23
C GLN A 95 -6.70 7.86 -10.96
N GLU A 96 -5.84 6.85 -10.85
CA GLU A 96 -4.60 6.83 -11.64
C GLU A 96 -4.86 6.63 -13.14
N ALA A 97 -6.00 6.04 -13.52
CA ALA A 97 -6.41 5.94 -14.92
C ALA A 97 -6.95 7.26 -15.50
N GLU A 98 -7.44 8.18 -14.68
CA GLU A 98 -7.95 9.50 -15.12
C GLU A 98 -6.88 10.59 -15.21
N ILE A 99 -5.63 10.34 -14.78
CA ILE A 99 -4.51 11.28 -14.93
C ILE A 99 -3.75 11.07 -16.26
N CYS A 100 -4.27 10.23 -17.15
CA CYS A 100 -3.91 10.27 -18.57
C CYS A 100 -4.96 11.08 -19.34
N PRO A 101 -4.84 12.42 -19.47
CA PRO A 101 -5.49 13.06 -20.60
C PRO A 101 -4.82 12.48 -21.85
N THR A 102 -5.62 11.83 -22.69
CA THR A 102 -5.26 11.42 -24.03
C THR A 102 -4.67 12.65 -24.74
N SER A 103 -3.34 12.74 -24.76
CA SER A 103 -2.63 13.79 -25.46
C SER A 103 -2.56 13.38 -26.93
N GLU A 104 -3.69 13.53 -27.61
CA GLU A 104 -3.70 13.47 -29.07
C GLU A 104 -3.28 14.84 -29.61
N VAL A 105 -2.10 14.84 -30.23
CA VAL A 105 -1.59 15.77 -31.26
C VAL A 105 -1.09 17.16 -30.81
N GLY A 106 0.24 17.31 -30.85
CA GLY A 106 0.88 18.57 -31.25
C GLY A 106 1.90 19.15 -30.27
N ASP A 107 3.16 18.70 -30.35
CA ASP A 107 4.40 19.54 -30.33
C ASP A 107 5.63 18.69 -29.92
N PRO A 108 6.71 18.63 -30.74
CA PRO A 108 7.89 17.83 -30.44
C PRO A 108 8.89 18.61 -29.59
N SER A 109 8.56 19.00 -28.36
CA SER A 109 9.52 19.63 -27.43
C SER A 109 9.06 19.62 -25.98
N TYR A 110 8.84 18.46 -25.34
CA TYR A 110 8.70 18.46 -23.88
C TYR A 110 9.38 17.27 -23.20
N THR A 111 10.24 17.65 -22.26
CA THR A 111 11.04 16.87 -21.33
C THR A 111 10.17 15.91 -20.51
N LEU A 112 10.61 14.65 -20.40
CA LEU A 112 9.98 13.60 -19.58
C LEU A 112 9.81 14.06 -18.12
N PRO A 113 8.64 13.87 -17.49
CA PRO A 113 8.47 14.10 -16.06
C PRO A 113 9.18 13.00 -15.25
N THR A 114 10.15 13.43 -14.44
CA THR A 114 11.08 12.61 -13.62
C THR A 114 10.43 11.86 -12.45
N HIS A 115 9.10 11.73 -12.39
CA HIS A 115 8.41 11.21 -11.21
C HIS A 115 8.17 9.69 -11.19
N LEU A 116 8.50 8.96 -12.26
CA LEU A 116 8.51 7.48 -12.28
C LEU A 116 9.91 6.88 -12.03
N LEU A 117 10.71 7.54 -11.18
CA LEU A 117 12.07 7.07 -10.83
C LEU A 117 12.24 6.78 -9.33
N ARG A 118 11.22 6.24 -8.66
CA ARG A 118 11.35 5.72 -7.29
C ARG A 118 11.19 4.22 -7.16
N CYS A 119 11.63 3.47 -8.16
CA CYS A 119 11.97 2.05 -8.04
C CYS A 119 13.18 1.74 -8.95
N GLN A 120 14.27 2.49 -8.80
CA GLN A 120 15.55 2.11 -9.40
C GLN A 120 16.37 1.37 -8.34
N ARG A 121 16.55 0.08 -8.61
CA ARG A 121 17.48 -0.86 -7.99
C ARG A 121 18.73 -0.17 -7.44
N GLN A 122 19.02 -0.37 -6.15
CA GLN A 122 20.41 -0.36 -5.69
C GLN A 122 21.03 -1.72 -6.05
N ASP A 123 21.41 -1.85 -7.31
CA ASP A 123 22.40 -2.83 -7.71
C ASP A 123 23.75 -2.32 -7.19
N THR A 124 24.11 -2.72 -5.97
CA THR A 124 25.48 -2.56 -5.48
C THR A 124 26.13 -3.93 -5.49
N GLY A 125 26.67 -4.27 -6.66
CA GLY A 125 27.69 -5.29 -6.74
C GLY A 125 28.91 -4.88 -5.91
N ARG A 126 29.40 -5.81 -5.11
CA ARG A 126 30.83 -6.00 -4.92
C ARG A 126 31.12 -7.45 -4.60
#